data_AF-A0A1I5Q0B2-F1
#
_entry.id   AF-A0A1I5Q0B2-F1
#
_cell.length_a   1.000
_cell.length_b   1.000
_cell.length_c   1.000
_cell.angle_alpha   90.00
_cell.angle_beta   90.00
_cell.angle_gamma   90.00
#
_symmetry.space_group_name_H-M   'P 1'
#
loop_
_entity.id
_entity.type
_entity.pdbx_description
1 polymer ?
#
loop_
_entity_poly.entity_id
_entity_poly.type
_entity_poly.pdbx_seq_one_letter_code
_entity_poly.pdbx_strand_id
1 'polypeptide(L)'
;MRIIGRSRVLLTARAVAVAVVSALVLAGCGSGPSQVTSAAIVGDHSIPLDAVQSEIQWLLDNVPEAQQAREQRKFDTISRQIVQSRIVHHLLGVATEREGLRVDPREVTELVDSAGGVDQAARSVGVTPDRIRDVAADQLLLQQLGQRYVDRLSVDFVGTVITQESPGNTAEDQARDLGERLVAAPAAAPRVLREAGHQVIDQRMSLAQAIQSSPELAGSALFGSAPGTVVVIQPSRQESGWLVALVKDRQLRPANGGGTHQSARVPGLPAQADPTRPDPHRPDATRSDPTQPDPSEPDAAHGAPSQGDAAQAGTRQGEPSQGDPAQTDPGQEDPSQGGAAGQPNGARQSDPQQLYRVGLRMLQPIAEELGVRVNPRYGVWDAAGMSVVPSEEEVTGHLLHPRTVQP
;
A
#
# COMPACT_ATOMS: atom_id res chain seq x y z
N MET A 1 72.98 29.24 2.60
CA MET A 1 73.69 29.37 3.91
C MET A 1 72.69 29.86 4.95
N ARG A 2 72.78 29.32 6.18
CA ARG A 2 71.96 29.60 7.38
C ARG A 2 71.76 31.11 7.58
N ILE A 3 70.67 31.60 8.18
CA ILE A 3 70.56 31.79 9.64
C ILE A 3 69.13 32.18 10.04
N ILE A 4 68.71 31.56 11.13
CA ILE A 4 67.57 31.79 12.01
C ILE A 4 67.69 33.13 12.76
N GLY A 5 66.59 33.87 12.94
CA GLY A 5 66.55 35.05 13.82
C GLY A 5 65.16 35.32 14.38
N ARG A 6 64.94 34.93 15.64
CA ARG A 6 63.70 35.02 16.42
C ARG A 6 63.39 36.45 16.93
N SER A 7 62.09 36.78 16.87
CA SER A 7 61.20 37.26 17.95
C SER A 7 61.62 38.39 18.91
N ARG A 8 60.83 39.49 18.90
CA ARG A 8 60.39 40.29 20.07
C ARG A 8 58.98 40.79 19.74
N VAL A 9 57.90 40.20 20.27
CA VAL A 9 57.23 40.51 21.55
C VAL A 9 57.15 42.00 21.83
N LEU A 10 55.94 42.58 21.75
CA LEU A 10 55.36 43.48 22.74
C LEU A 10 53.84 43.47 22.60
N LEU A 11 53.17 43.04 23.67
CA LEU A 11 51.73 43.08 23.90
C LEU A 11 51.27 44.52 24.19
N THR A 12 50.06 44.87 23.77
CA THR A 12 49.06 45.71 24.46
C THR A 12 47.76 45.60 23.64
N ALA A 13 46.86 44.68 23.96
CA ALA A 13 45.76 44.81 24.92
C ALA A 13 44.63 45.78 24.49
N ARG A 14 43.54 45.16 24.02
CA ARG A 14 42.11 45.53 24.15
C ARG A 14 41.58 46.77 23.41
N ALA A 15 40.87 46.50 22.31
CA ALA A 15 39.50 46.97 22.16
C ALA A 15 38.68 45.91 21.40
N VAL A 16 37.75 45.30 22.11
CA VAL A 16 36.72 44.41 21.60
C VAL A 16 35.66 45.29 20.92
N ALA A 17 35.48 45.13 19.62
CA ALA A 17 34.27 45.54 18.93
C ALA A 17 33.90 44.41 17.96
N VAL A 18 32.94 43.61 18.43
CA VAL A 18 32.28 42.53 17.71
C VAL A 18 31.59 43.12 16.49
N ALA A 19 32.19 42.96 15.31
CA ALA A 19 31.48 43.10 14.05
C ALA A 19 30.97 41.71 13.68
N VAL A 20 29.67 41.51 13.94
CA VAL A 20 28.91 40.32 13.59
C VAL A 20 29.11 40.01 12.12
N VAL A 21 29.75 38.87 11.87
CA VAL A 21 29.78 38.21 10.57
C VAL A 21 28.34 37.87 10.23
N SER A 22 27.71 38.68 9.38
CA SER A 22 26.50 38.29 8.67
C SER A 22 26.88 37.24 7.61
N ALA A 23 27.28 36.05 8.07
CA ALA A 23 27.10 34.83 7.32
C ALA A 23 25.58 34.61 7.29
N LEU A 24 24.94 35.18 6.27
CA LEU A 24 23.58 34.82 5.89
C LEU A 24 23.61 33.33 5.51
N VAL A 25 23.21 32.52 6.47
CA VAL A 25 22.92 31.11 6.34
C VAL A 25 21.77 30.97 5.34
N LEU A 26 22.13 30.78 4.07
CA LEU A 26 21.29 30.08 3.09
C LEU A 26 21.41 28.57 3.37
N ALA A 27 21.01 28.13 4.56
CA ALA A 27 20.66 26.74 4.82
C ALA A 27 19.14 26.66 4.87
N GLY A 28 18.56 26.71 3.68
CA GLY A 28 17.15 26.48 3.43
C GLY A 28 16.93 25.86 2.05
N CYS A 29 17.92 25.11 1.54
CA CYS A 29 17.74 24.24 0.38
C CYS A 29 17.17 22.92 0.90
N GLY A 30 16.00 22.53 0.37
CA GLY A 30 15.18 21.42 0.85
C GLY A 30 15.97 20.13 1.12
N SER A 31 16.16 19.83 2.40
CA SER A 31 16.73 18.57 2.89
C SER A 31 15.64 17.52 3.15
N GLY A 32 14.60 17.52 2.32
CA GLY A 32 13.58 16.48 2.30
C GLY A 32 13.91 15.44 1.23
N PRO A 33 13.39 14.20 1.33
CA PRO A 33 13.53 13.19 0.28
C PRO A 33 13.11 13.74 -1.09
N SER A 34 14.05 13.77 -2.04
CA SER A 34 13.76 14.15 -3.42
C SER A 34 13.47 12.91 -4.24
N GLN A 35 12.42 12.93 -5.08
CA GLN A 35 12.17 11.80 -5.98
C GLN A 35 13.34 11.58 -6.97
N VAL A 36 14.21 12.56 -7.18
CA VAL A 36 15.38 12.44 -8.07
C VAL A 36 16.36 11.37 -7.57
N THR A 37 16.51 11.23 -6.25
CA THR A 37 17.46 10.29 -5.61
C THR A 37 16.77 9.09 -4.96
N SER A 38 15.44 9.06 -4.96
CA SER A 38 14.63 8.06 -4.29
C SER A 38 13.84 7.26 -5.30
N ALA A 39 13.76 5.94 -5.12
CA ALA A 39 12.86 5.09 -5.88
C ALA A 39 11.40 5.23 -5.38
N ALA A 40 11.24 5.44 -4.08
CA ALA A 40 9.97 5.78 -3.46
C ALA A 40 10.23 6.55 -2.15
N ILE A 41 9.21 7.25 -1.68
CA ILE A 41 9.22 7.99 -0.43
C ILE A 41 7.96 7.58 0.34
N VAL A 42 8.11 7.22 1.61
CA VAL A 42 7.01 6.86 2.51
C VAL A 42 7.12 7.76 3.74
N GLY A 43 6.22 8.73 3.88
CA GLY A 43 6.37 9.78 4.89
C GLY A 43 7.66 10.58 4.67
N ASP A 44 8.53 10.57 5.68
CA ASP A 44 9.86 11.17 5.68
C ASP A 44 10.98 10.19 5.28
N HIS A 45 10.66 8.90 5.10
CA HIS A 45 11.63 7.88 4.74
C HIS A 45 11.82 7.77 3.23
N SER A 46 13.08 7.80 2.80
CA SER A 46 13.47 7.61 1.40
C SER A 46 13.92 6.18 1.15
N ILE A 47 13.29 5.49 0.19
CA ILE A 47 13.83 4.27 -0.40
C ILE A 47 14.82 4.70 -1.49
N PRO A 48 16.13 4.48 -1.32
CA PRO A 48 17.13 5.11 -2.16
C PRO A 48 17.26 4.39 -3.51
N LEU A 49 17.57 5.17 -4.54
CA LEU A 49 17.56 4.68 -5.92
C LEU A 49 18.69 3.67 -6.20
N ASP A 50 19.84 3.86 -5.57
CA ASP A 50 21.01 2.99 -5.67
C ASP A 50 20.71 1.57 -5.17
N ALA A 51 20.00 1.44 -4.05
CA ALA A 51 19.62 0.13 -3.51
C ALA A 51 18.74 -0.67 -4.50
N VAL A 52 17.81 0.00 -5.19
CA VAL A 52 16.98 -0.64 -6.23
C VAL A 52 17.82 -0.99 -7.47
N GLN A 53 18.75 -0.11 -7.88
CA GLN A 53 19.63 -0.39 -9.02
C GLN A 53 20.59 -1.55 -8.77
N SER A 54 21.16 -1.64 -7.58
CA SER A 54 22.04 -2.75 -7.19
C SER A 54 21.31 -4.09 -7.21
N GLU A 55 20.06 -4.13 -6.74
CA GLU A 55 19.23 -5.33 -6.77
C GLU A 55 18.83 -5.71 -8.20
N ILE A 56 18.43 -4.75 -9.02
CA ILE A 56 18.20 -4.93 -10.47
C ILE A 56 19.42 -5.53 -11.15
N GLN A 57 20.61 -4.97 -10.89
CA GLN A 57 21.85 -5.42 -11.51
C GLN A 57 22.18 -6.84 -11.07
N TRP A 58 22.06 -7.15 -9.78
CA TRP A 58 22.27 -8.49 -9.27
C TRP A 58 21.34 -9.51 -9.95
N LEU A 59 20.05 -9.18 -10.14
CA LEU A 59 19.12 -10.07 -10.84
C LEU A 59 19.52 -10.31 -12.28
N LEU A 60 19.92 -9.25 -13.01
CA LEU A 60 20.39 -9.40 -14.38
C LEU A 60 21.64 -10.27 -14.48
N ASP A 61 22.50 -10.26 -13.46
CA ASP A 61 23.73 -11.05 -13.46
C ASP A 61 23.52 -12.50 -12.99
N ASN A 62 22.47 -12.78 -12.20
CA ASN A 62 22.33 -14.05 -11.47
C ASN A 62 21.03 -14.82 -11.76
N VAL A 63 20.05 -14.21 -12.42
CA VAL A 63 18.71 -14.80 -12.66
C VAL A 63 18.40 -14.79 -14.17
N PRO A 64 18.37 -15.95 -14.84
CA PRO A 64 18.10 -16.04 -16.29
C PRO A 64 16.76 -15.44 -16.70
N GLU A 65 15.72 -15.61 -15.89
CA GLU A 65 14.38 -15.07 -16.12
C GLU A 65 14.40 -13.53 -16.15
N ALA A 66 15.26 -12.90 -15.35
CA ALA A 66 15.44 -11.46 -15.34
C ALA A 66 16.11 -10.96 -16.63
N GLN A 67 17.09 -11.71 -17.16
CA GLN A 67 17.70 -11.42 -18.47
C GLN A 67 16.68 -11.54 -19.60
N GLN A 68 15.89 -12.62 -19.61
CA GLN A 68 14.82 -12.82 -20.59
C GLN A 68 13.75 -11.72 -20.51
N ALA A 69 13.35 -11.30 -19.31
CA ALA A 69 12.41 -10.21 -19.12
C ALA A 69 12.95 -8.89 -19.69
N ARG A 70 14.27 -8.63 -19.60
CA ARG A 70 14.91 -7.48 -20.22
C ARG A 70 14.85 -7.52 -21.74
N GLU A 71 15.15 -8.67 -22.34
CA GLU A 71 15.04 -8.87 -23.80
C GLU A 71 13.60 -8.69 -24.30
N GLN A 72 12.62 -9.14 -23.51
CA GLN A 72 11.19 -9.04 -23.82
C GLN A 72 10.57 -7.66 -23.49
N ARG A 73 11.36 -6.70 -22.99
CA ARG A 73 10.87 -5.40 -22.50
C ARG A 73 9.78 -5.50 -21.41
N LYS A 74 9.87 -6.53 -20.55
CA LYS A 74 9.00 -6.79 -19.39
C LYS A 74 9.69 -6.54 -18.04
N PHE A 75 10.94 -6.06 -18.08
CA PHE A 75 11.77 -5.85 -16.88
C PHE A 75 11.25 -4.72 -15.97
N ASP A 76 10.40 -3.84 -16.51
CA ASP A 76 9.66 -2.84 -15.76
C ASP A 76 8.78 -3.49 -14.67
N THR A 77 8.24 -4.68 -14.92
CA THR A 77 7.44 -5.43 -13.93
C THR A 77 8.30 -5.87 -12.74
N ILE A 78 9.49 -6.40 -13.02
CA ILE A 78 10.47 -6.78 -11.99
C ILE A 78 10.90 -5.54 -11.19
N SER A 79 11.15 -4.44 -11.88
CA SER A 79 11.55 -3.17 -11.24
C SER A 79 10.47 -2.65 -10.29
N ARG A 80 9.19 -2.70 -10.68
CA ARG A 80 8.06 -2.34 -9.82
C ARG A 80 7.94 -3.23 -8.60
N GLN A 81 8.09 -4.55 -8.79
CA GLN A 81 8.04 -5.51 -7.68
C GLN A 81 9.14 -5.27 -6.64
N ILE A 82 10.35 -4.90 -7.07
CA ILE A 82 11.44 -4.53 -6.15
C ILE A 82 11.07 -3.28 -5.33
N VAL A 83 10.55 -2.24 -6.00
CA VAL A 83 10.14 -1.00 -5.31
C VAL A 83 8.99 -1.29 -4.34
N GLN A 84 7.99 -2.07 -4.76
CA GLN A 84 6.87 -2.48 -3.92
C GLN A 84 7.36 -3.25 -2.68
N SER A 85 8.23 -4.24 -2.85
CA SER A 85 8.80 -5.04 -1.75
C SER A 85 9.45 -4.14 -0.70
N ARG A 86 10.22 -3.13 -1.13
CA ARG A 86 10.87 -2.16 -0.23
C ARG A 86 9.88 -1.23 0.47
N ILE A 87 8.81 -0.80 -0.21
CA ILE A 87 7.73 -0.02 0.40
C ILE A 87 7.05 -0.85 1.49
N VAL A 88 6.68 -2.09 1.17
CA VAL A 88 6.02 -3.01 2.11
C VAL A 88 6.91 -3.28 3.32
N HIS A 89 8.20 -3.55 3.12
CA HIS A 89 9.16 -3.73 4.20
C HIS A 89 9.19 -2.53 5.15
N HIS A 90 9.24 -1.30 4.62
CA HIS A 90 9.23 -0.10 5.43
C HIS A 90 7.90 0.07 6.22
N LEU A 91 6.76 -0.09 5.55
CA LEU A 91 5.43 -0.02 6.19
C LEU A 91 5.28 -1.07 7.29
N LEU A 92 5.81 -2.28 7.07
CA LEU A 92 5.79 -3.36 8.03
C LEU A 92 6.71 -3.09 9.22
N GLY A 93 7.83 -2.40 9.03
CA GLY A 93 8.66 -1.90 10.13
C GLY A 93 7.86 -0.99 11.07
N VAL A 94 7.13 -0.02 10.50
CA VAL A 94 6.24 0.86 11.28
C VAL A 94 5.12 0.06 11.97
N ALA A 95 4.51 -0.90 11.26
CA ALA A 95 3.50 -1.77 11.86
C ALA A 95 4.06 -2.60 13.02
N THR A 96 5.26 -3.15 12.86
CA THR A 96 5.95 -3.97 13.86
C THR A 96 6.17 -3.19 15.15
N GLU A 97 6.59 -1.93 15.05
CA GLU A 97 6.75 -1.04 16.20
C GLU A 97 5.40 -0.72 16.88
N ARG A 98 4.38 -0.35 16.09
CA ARG A 98 3.04 0.01 16.61
C ARG A 98 2.32 -1.17 17.26
N GLU A 99 2.48 -2.35 16.70
CA GLU A 99 1.77 -3.57 17.10
C GLU A 99 2.64 -4.47 18.01
N GLY A 100 3.92 -4.16 18.20
CA GLY A 100 4.83 -5.00 18.97
C GLY A 100 4.96 -6.42 18.40
N LEU A 101 4.98 -6.53 17.07
CA LEU A 101 5.21 -7.82 16.39
C LEU A 101 6.67 -8.24 16.58
N ARG A 102 6.93 -9.55 16.59
CA ARG A 102 8.29 -10.10 16.67
C ARG A 102 8.37 -11.38 15.85
N VAL A 103 9.50 -11.60 15.20
CA VAL A 103 9.80 -12.82 14.47
C VAL A 103 10.88 -13.62 15.21
N ASP A 104 10.75 -14.95 15.27
CA ASP A 104 11.81 -15.82 15.77
C ASP A 104 12.86 -16.02 14.67
N PRO A 105 14.16 -15.72 14.91
CA PRO A 105 15.23 -15.99 13.95
C PRO A 105 15.32 -17.46 13.47
N ARG A 106 14.81 -18.41 14.26
CA ARG A 106 14.74 -19.82 13.88
C ARG A 106 13.71 -20.07 12.78
N GLU A 107 12.51 -19.50 12.91
CA GLU A 107 11.46 -19.59 11.88
C GLU A 107 11.94 -18.96 10.56
N VAL A 108 12.66 -17.83 10.63
CA VAL A 108 13.29 -17.21 9.45
C VAL A 108 14.28 -18.18 8.80
N THR A 109 15.13 -18.83 9.60
CA THR A 109 16.13 -19.77 9.08
C THR A 109 15.47 -20.99 8.48
N GLU A 110 14.47 -21.58 9.13
CA GLU A 110 13.70 -22.71 8.62
C GLU A 110 12.99 -22.37 7.31
N LEU A 111 12.39 -21.18 7.21
CA LEU A 111 11.73 -20.72 5.99
C LEU A 111 12.73 -20.61 4.83
N VAL A 112 13.90 -20.01 5.07
CA VAL A 112 14.95 -19.88 4.05
C VAL A 112 15.52 -21.24 3.65
N ASP A 113 15.77 -22.13 4.61
CA ASP A 113 16.29 -23.47 4.34
C ASP A 113 15.27 -24.32 3.57
N SER A 114 13.97 -24.17 3.86
CA SER A 114 12.89 -24.85 3.11
C SER A 114 12.82 -24.42 1.64
N ALA A 115 13.31 -23.22 1.31
CA ALA A 115 13.44 -22.71 -0.05
C ALA A 115 14.75 -23.12 -0.74
N GLY A 116 15.55 -24.00 -0.13
CA GLY A 116 16.82 -24.47 -0.67
C GLY A 116 18.03 -23.64 -0.23
N GLY A 117 17.89 -22.83 0.82
CA GLY A 117 18.94 -21.95 1.34
C GLY A 117 18.99 -20.58 0.67
N VAL A 118 19.87 -19.71 1.17
CA VAL A 118 19.91 -18.27 0.82
C VAL A 118 20.03 -18.02 -0.68
N ASP A 119 20.98 -18.65 -1.38
CA ASP A 119 21.24 -18.37 -2.79
C ASP A 119 20.09 -18.83 -3.70
N GLN A 120 19.49 -19.98 -3.40
CA GLN A 120 18.35 -20.49 -4.17
C GLN A 120 17.11 -19.64 -3.92
N ALA A 121 16.83 -19.32 -2.65
CA ALA A 121 15.74 -18.42 -2.28
C ALA A 121 15.90 -17.04 -2.95
N ALA A 122 17.12 -16.49 -3.02
CA ALA A 122 17.41 -15.22 -3.68
C ALA A 122 16.99 -15.18 -5.14
N ARG A 123 17.33 -16.23 -5.89
CA ARG A 123 16.96 -16.34 -7.30
C ARG A 123 15.45 -16.55 -7.47
N SER A 124 14.85 -17.38 -6.62
CA SER A 124 13.41 -17.70 -6.70
C SER A 124 12.50 -16.52 -6.34
N VAL A 125 12.88 -15.74 -5.33
CA VAL A 125 12.11 -14.56 -4.89
C VAL A 125 12.41 -13.33 -5.75
N GLY A 126 13.61 -13.27 -6.33
CA GLY A 126 14.05 -12.11 -7.12
C GLY A 126 14.54 -10.95 -6.27
N VAL A 127 15.33 -11.24 -5.23
CA VAL A 127 16.01 -10.22 -4.39
C VAL A 127 17.45 -10.64 -4.12
N THR A 128 18.30 -9.71 -3.66
CA THR A 128 19.71 -10.02 -3.35
C THR A 128 19.85 -10.99 -2.15
N PRO A 129 20.93 -11.78 -2.05
CA PRO A 129 21.12 -12.75 -0.97
C PRO A 129 21.08 -12.15 0.43
N ASP A 130 21.59 -10.92 0.61
CA ASP A 130 21.56 -10.19 1.88
C ASP A 130 20.14 -9.82 2.33
N ARG A 131 19.21 -9.64 1.38
CA ARG A 131 17.80 -9.30 1.62
C ARG A 131 16.93 -10.50 2.00
N ILE A 132 17.41 -11.73 1.83
CA ILE A 132 16.54 -12.91 1.95
C ILE A 132 16.00 -13.13 3.34
N ARG A 133 16.83 -12.89 4.37
CA ARG A 133 16.37 -13.01 5.74
C ARG A 133 15.34 -11.94 6.09
N ASP A 134 15.48 -10.74 5.55
CA ASP A 134 14.50 -9.67 5.72
C ASP A 134 13.18 -10.03 5.04
N VAL A 135 13.21 -10.52 3.79
CA VAL A 135 11.97 -10.93 3.09
C VAL A 135 11.27 -12.10 3.78
N ALA A 136 12.04 -13.09 4.26
CA ALA A 136 11.49 -14.19 5.04
C ALA A 136 10.87 -13.70 6.36
N ALA A 137 11.52 -12.76 7.06
CA ALA A 137 10.96 -12.10 8.24
C ALA A 137 9.68 -11.32 7.90
N ASP A 138 9.67 -10.56 6.80
CA ASP A 138 8.52 -9.78 6.34
C ASP A 138 7.31 -10.70 6.09
N GLN A 139 7.52 -11.86 5.46
CA GLN A 139 6.46 -12.85 5.23
C GLN A 139 5.85 -13.34 6.55
N LEU A 140 6.68 -13.71 7.53
CA LEU A 140 6.22 -14.18 8.83
C LEU A 140 5.48 -13.07 9.61
N LEU A 141 6.01 -11.85 9.60
CA LEU A 141 5.40 -10.69 10.25
C LEU A 141 4.06 -10.31 9.62
N LEU A 142 3.94 -10.37 8.29
CA LEU A 142 2.66 -10.16 7.60
C LEU A 142 1.64 -11.24 7.96
N GLN A 143 2.04 -12.51 8.06
CA GLN A 143 1.15 -13.58 8.53
C GLN A 143 0.68 -13.34 9.96
N GLN A 144 1.58 -12.94 10.87
CA GLN A 144 1.22 -12.57 12.24
C GLN A 144 0.27 -11.37 12.29
N LEU A 145 0.52 -10.35 11.47
CA LEU A 145 -0.34 -9.18 11.36
C LEU A 145 -1.72 -9.59 10.85
N GLY A 146 -1.80 -10.42 9.82
CA GLY A 146 -3.05 -10.99 9.34
C GLY A 146 -3.80 -11.72 10.45
N GLN A 147 -3.14 -12.65 11.13
CA GLN A 147 -3.72 -13.46 12.21
C GLN A 147 -4.27 -12.60 13.35
N ARG A 148 -3.60 -11.49 13.67
CA ARG A 148 -4.06 -10.54 14.69
C ARG A 148 -5.39 -9.89 14.34
N TYR A 149 -5.67 -9.65 13.05
CA TYR A 149 -6.87 -8.95 12.60
C TYR A 149 -8.03 -9.87 12.21
N VAL A 150 -7.76 -11.10 11.72
CA VAL A 150 -8.79 -12.05 11.21
C VAL A 150 -10.01 -12.16 12.14
N ASP A 151 -9.78 -12.43 13.42
CA ASP A 151 -10.86 -12.65 14.38
C ASP A 151 -11.40 -11.34 14.99
N ARG A 152 -10.72 -10.22 14.81
CA ARG A 152 -11.00 -8.98 15.57
C ARG A 152 -11.65 -7.91 14.73
N LEU A 153 -11.44 -7.93 13.42
CA LEU A 153 -11.87 -6.88 12.51
C LEU A 153 -13.25 -7.17 11.92
N SER A 154 -14.12 -6.17 12.02
CA SER A 154 -15.39 -6.11 11.30
C SER A 154 -15.57 -4.74 10.66
N VAL A 155 -16.13 -4.72 9.46
CA VAL A 155 -16.44 -3.50 8.71
C VAL A 155 -17.94 -3.42 8.50
N ASP A 156 -18.52 -2.27 8.82
CA ASP A 156 -19.90 -1.91 8.48
C ASP A 156 -19.84 -1.01 7.24
N PHE A 157 -20.48 -1.42 6.15
CA PHE A 157 -20.44 -0.66 4.91
C PHE A 157 -21.82 -0.62 4.24
N VAL A 158 -22.00 0.42 3.43
CA VAL A 158 -23.14 0.55 2.54
C VAL A 158 -22.64 0.78 1.11
N GLY A 159 -23.13 0.01 0.16
CA GLY A 159 -22.60 0.03 -1.19
C GLY A 159 -23.43 -0.73 -2.20
N THR A 160 -22.85 -0.94 -3.37
CA THR A 160 -23.41 -1.75 -4.45
C THR A 160 -22.29 -2.34 -5.31
N VAL A 161 -22.64 -3.26 -6.21
CA VAL A 161 -21.74 -3.78 -7.24
C VAL A 161 -22.28 -3.36 -8.60
N ILE A 162 -21.43 -2.75 -9.41
CA ILE A 162 -21.74 -2.33 -10.78
C ILE A 162 -21.10 -3.32 -11.75
N THR A 163 -21.93 -4.02 -12.52
CA THR A 163 -21.51 -4.98 -13.56
C THR A 163 -21.96 -4.57 -14.97
N GLN A 164 -22.79 -3.54 -15.08
CA GLN A 164 -23.38 -3.11 -16.35
C GLN A 164 -22.62 -1.93 -16.95
N GLU A 165 -22.38 -2.00 -18.25
CA GLU A 165 -21.81 -0.90 -19.03
C GLU A 165 -22.93 -0.10 -19.71
N SER A 166 -22.76 1.22 -19.77
CA SER A 166 -23.65 2.13 -20.50
C SER A 166 -22.95 2.63 -21.76
N PRO A 167 -23.67 2.95 -22.85
CA PRO A 167 -23.04 3.49 -24.06
C PRO A 167 -22.22 4.75 -23.74
N GLY A 168 -20.90 4.69 -23.96
CA GLY A 168 -19.97 5.79 -23.70
C GLY A 168 -19.53 5.94 -22.24
N ASN A 169 -19.89 5.02 -21.34
CA ASN A 169 -19.42 5.04 -19.95
C ASN A 169 -19.10 3.62 -19.47
N THR A 170 -17.83 3.36 -19.15
CA THR A 170 -17.39 2.04 -18.66
C THR A 170 -18.03 1.74 -17.30
N ALA A 171 -18.01 0.48 -16.86
CA ALA A 171 -18.46 0.14 -15.51
C ALA A 171 -17.62 0.84 -14.43
N GLU A 172 -16.32 1.02 -14.70
CA GLU A 172 -15.39 1.76 -13.84
C GLU A 172 -15.77 3.23 -13.72
N ASP A 173 -16.03 3.90 -14.85
CA ASP A 173 -16.41 5.31 -14.85
C ASP A 173 -17.72 5.53 -14.07
N GLN A 174 -18.71 4.65 -14.28
CA GLN A 174 -19.96 4.67 -13.51
C GLN A 174 -19.71 4.44 -12.01
N ALA A 175 -18.78 3.54 -11.67
CA ALA A 175 -18.43 3.24 -10.29
C ALA A 175 -17.73 4.43 -9.61
N ARG A 176 -16.85 5.12 -10.34
CA ARG A 176 -16.19 6.34 -9.89
C ARG A 176 -17.18 7.48 -9.71
N ASP A 177 -18.06 7.72 -10.68
CA ASP A 177 -19.12 8.75 -10.59
C ASP A 177 -20.08 8.49 -9.42
N LEU A 178 -20.42 7.22 -9.17
CA LEU A 178 -21.20 6.85 -8.00
C LEU A 178 -20.41 7.08 -6.70
N GLY A 179 -19.13 6.72 -6.68
CA GLY A 179 -18.23 6.95 -5.56
C GLY A 179 -18.18 8.41 -5.14
N GLU A 180 -17.98 9.32 -6.09
CA GLU A 180 -17.98 10.78 -5.87
C GLU A 180 -19.31 11.28 -5.28
N ARG A 181 -20.44 10.76 -5.76
CA ARG A 181 -21.77 11.08 -5.20
C ARG A 181 -21.93 10.60 -3.76
N LEU A 182 -21.40 9.43 -3.42
CA LEU A 182 -21.41 8.93 -2.04
C LEU A 182 -20.51 9.74 -1.11
N VAL A 183 -19.35 10.19 -1.60
CA VAL A 183 -18.46 11.11 -0.88
C VAL A 183 -19.13 12.46 -0.61
N ALA A 184 -19.89 12.98 -1.59
CA ALA A 184 -20.59 14.24 -1.44
C ALA A 184 -21.78 14.16 -0.46
N ALA A 185 -22.42 13.00 -0.32
CA ALA A 185 -23.60 12.81 0.51
C ALA A 185 -23.58 11.50 1.33
N PRO A 186 -22.60 11.29 2.23
CA PRO A 186 -22.38 10.00 2.90
C PRO A 186 -23.56 9.60 3.80
N ALA A 187 -24.18 10.57 4.48
CA ALA A 187 -25.37 10.34 5.31
C ALA A 187 -26.62 9.92 4.50
N ALA A 188 -26.64 10.18 3.19
CA ALA A 188 -27.72 9.81 2.29
C ALA A 188 -27.35 8.62 1.38
N ALA A 189 -26.24 7.91 1.65
CA ALA A 189 -25.72 6.84 0.79
C ALA A 189 -26.78 5.81 0.34
N PRO A 190 -27.63 5.22 1.22
CA PRO A 190 -28.66 4.28 0.78
C PRO A 190 -29.67 4.89 -0.21
N ARG A 191 -29.91 6.19 -0.13
CA ARG A 191 -30.82 6.92 -1.02
C ARG A 191 -30.16 7.17 -2.38
N VAL A 192 -28.92 7.66 -2.37
CA VAL A 192 -28.12 7.88 -3.59
C VAL A 192 -28.04 6.59 -4.42
N LEU A 193 -27.75 5.45 -3.77
CA LEU A 193 -27.70 4.14 -4.43
C LEU A 193 -29.03 3.73 -5.05
N ARG A 194 -30.15 3.93 -4.34
CA ARG A 194 -31.50 3.61 -4.84
C ARG A 194 -31.94 4.52 -5.99
N GLU A 195 -31.67 5.82 -5.90
CA GLU A 195 -31.98 6.80 -6.95
C GLU A 195 -31.15 6.54 -8.22
N ALA A 196 -29.93 6.03 -8.06
CA ALA A 196 -29.10 5.54 -9.16
C ALA A 196 -29.55 4.16 -9.72
N GLY A 197 -30.61 3.56 -9.16
CA GLY A 197 -31.18 2.30 -9.64
C GLY A 197 -30.41 1.05 -9.22
N HIS A 198 -29.50 1.15 -8.25
CA HIS A 198 -28.68 0.03 -7.81
C HIS A 198 -29.27 -0.70 -6.59
N GLN A 199 -28.98 -2.00 -6.49
CA GLN A 199 -29.30 -2.77 -5.28
C GLN A 199 -28.39 -2.31 -4.14
N VAL A 200 -29.00 -1.94 -3.02
CA VAL A 200 -28.26 -1.51 -1.82
C VAL A 200 -27.79 -2.74 -1.03
N ILE A 201 -26.49 -2.80 -0.81
CA ILE A 201 -25.83 -3.71 0.14
C ILE A 201 -25.56 -2.88 1.39
N ASP A 202 -26.28 -3.13 2.47
CA ASP A 202 -26.02 -2.53 3.78
C ASP A 202 -25.82 -3.65 4.79
N GLN A 203 -24.56 -3.92 5.15
CA GLN A 203 -24.24 -5.02 6.03
C GLN A 203 -22.95 -4.80 6.80
N ARG A 204 -22.86 -5.50 7.93
CA ARG A 204 -21.62 -5.69 8.67
C ARG A 204 -20.98 -7.01 8.28
N MET A 205 -19.72 -6.97 7.91
CA MET A 205 -18.93 -8.13 7.54
C MET A 205 -17.70 -8.25 8.43
N SER A 206 -17.51 -9.41 9.05
CA SER A 206 -16.25 -9.73 9.74
C SER A 206 -15.20 -10.21 8.75
N LEU A 207 -13.94 -9.94 9.03
CA LEU A 207 -12.83 -10.39 8.18
C LEU A 207 -12.76 -11.93 8.13
N ALA A 208 -12.95 -12.61 9.26
CA ALA A 208 -13.04 -14.07 9.30
C ALA A 208 -14.17 -14.65 8.42
N GLN A 209 -15.32 -13.97 8.33
CA GLN A 209 -16.40 -14.37 7.44
C GLN A 209 -16.04 -14.11 5.98
N ALA A 210 -15.49 -12.93 5.66
CA ALA A 210 -15.06 -12.58 4.30
C ALA A 210 -14.04 -13.59 3.77
N ILE A 211 -13.09 -14.01 4.61
CA ILE A 211 -12.10 -15.05 4.29
C ILE A 211 -12.76 -16.35 3.82
N GLN A 212 -13.90 -16.72 4.41
CA GLN A 212 -14.59 -17.98 4.12
C GLN A 212 -15.55 -17.87 2.92
N SER A 213 -16.26 -16.74 2.78
CA SER A 213 -17.32 -16.59 1.77
C SER A 213 -16.88 -15.81 0.54
N SER A 214 -15.90 -14.93 0.66
CA SER A 214 -15.48 -13.97 -0.37
C SER A 214 -14.00 -13.59 -0.22
N PRO A 215 -13.06 -14.51 -0.49
CA PRO A 215 -11.63 -14.29 -0.24
C PRO A 215 -11.05 -13.03 -0.92
N GLU A 216 -11.55 -12.70 -2.11
CA GLU A 216 -11.16 -11.50 -2.86
C GLU A 216 -11.53 -10.22 -2.11
N LEU A 217 -12.73 -10.16 -1.51
CA LEU A 217 -13.13 -9.04 -0.66
C LEU A 217 -12.29 -8.95 0.63
N ALA A 218 -11.91 -10.09 1.23
CA ALA A 218 -11.10 -10.09 2.44
C ALA A 218 -9.72 -9.46 2.25
N GLY A 219 -9.12 -9.64 1.07
CA GLY A 219 -7.86 -9.03 0.68
C GLY A 219 -8.00 -7.60 0.13
N SER A 220 -9.21 -7.06 0.04
CA SER A 220 -9.51 -5.80 -0.64
C SER A 220 -9.43 -4.56 0.26
N ALA A 221 -9.45 -3.38 -0.36
CA ALA A 221 -9.35 -2.10 0.35
C ALA A 221 -10.49 -1.86 1.34
N LEU A 222 -11.61 -2.57 1.21
CA LEU A 222 -12.74 -2.49 2.13
C LEU A 222 -12.33 -2.70 3.60
N PHE A 223 -11.43 -3.66 3.87
CA PHE A 223 -10.98 -3.96 5.24
C PHE A 223 -9.82 -3.10 5.73
N GLY A 224 -9.10 -2.46 4.80
CA GLY A 224 -8.00 -1.53 5.10
C GLY A 224 -8.45 -0.09 5.32
N SER A 225 -9.59 0.31 4.74
CA SER A 225 -10.01 1.71 4.69
C SER A 225 -10.59 2.23 6.00
N ALA A 226 -10.35 3.50 6.29
CA ALA A 226 -10.91 4.18 7.46
C ALA A 226 -12.43 4.45 7.32
N PRO A 227 -13.16 4.64 8.42
CA PRO A 227 -14.54 5.11 8.38
C PRO A 227 -14.67 6.45 7.62
N GLY A 228 -15.70 6.55 6.80
CA GLY A 228 -15.95 7.68 5.90
C GLY A 228 -15.36 7.51 4.51
N THR A 229 -14.39 6.62 4.30
CA THR A 229 -13.81 6.35 2.98
C THR A 229 -14.82 5.62 2.09
N VAL A 230 -14.95 6.06 0.84
CA VAL A 230 -15.66 5.34 -0.22
C VAL A 230 -14.64 4.58 -1.05
N VAL A 231 -14.74 3.25 -1.03
CA VAL A 231 -13.92 2.37 -1.85
C VAL A 231 -14.62 2.13 -3.19
N VAL A 232 -13.88 2.31 -4.28
CA VAL A 232 -14.29 1.99 -5.66
C VAL A 232 -13.27 1.01 -6.19
N ILE A 233 -13.54 -0.28 -6.10
CA ILE A 233 -12.54 -1.31 -6.37
C ILE A 233 -13.12 -2.43 -7.22
N GLN A 234 -12.25 -3.09 -7.99
CA GLN A 234 -12.56 -4.37 -8.59
C GLN A 234 -11.92 -5.47 -7.73
N PRO A 235 -12.70 -6.21 -6.91
CA PRO A 235 -12.13 -7.16 -5.93
C PRO A 235 -11.24 -8.23 -6.55
N SER A 236 -11.56 -8.68 -7.76
CA SER A 236 -10.67 -9.50 -8.58
C SER A 236 -10.80 -9.15 -10.06
N ARG A 237 -9.71 -9.28 -10.82
CA ARG A 237 -9.74 -9.08 -12.29
C ARG A 237 -10.56 -10.14 -13.04
N GLN A 238 -10.95 -11.22 -12.35
CA GLN A 238 -11.79 -12.28 -12.91
C GLN A 238 -13.29 -11.96 -12.74
N GLU A 239 -13.64 -11.13 -11.76
CA GLU A 239 -15.01 -10.65 -11.57
C GLU A 239 -15.24 -9.39 -12.40
N SER A 240 -16.34 -9.34 -13.16
CA SER A 240 -16.73 -8.18 -13.97
C SER A 240 -17.40 -7.06 -13.17
N GLY A 241 -17.31 -7.08 -11.83
CA GLY A 241 -18.04 -6.18 -10.94
C GLY A 241 -17.14 -5.19 -10.20
N TRP A 242 -17.51 -3.91 -10.27
CA TRP A 242 -16.94 -2.85 -9.45
C TRP A 242 -17.73 -2.71 -8.15
N LEU A 243 -17.10 -2.96 -7.01
CA LEU A 243 -17.65 -2.65 -5.70
C LEU A 243 -17.48 -1.15 -5.43
N VAL A 244 -18.59 -0.47 -5.18
CA VAL A 244 -18.64 0.90 -4.68
C VAL A 244 -19.23 0.87 -3.28
N ALA A 245 -18.44 1.15 -2.25
CA ALA A 245 -18.89 1.04 -0.87
C ALA A 245 -18.36 2.17 0.03
N LEU A 246 -19.26 2.83 0.74
CA LEU A 246 -18.93 3.70 1.86
C LEU A 246 -18.68 2.85 3.10
N VAL A 247 -17.47 2.94 3.65
CA VAL A 247 -17.13 2.37 4.96
C VAL A 247 -17.78 3.24 6.04
N LYS A 248 -18.81 2.73 6.70
CA LYS A 248 -19.51 3.45 7.78
C LYS A 248 -18.76 3.35 9.10
N ASP A 249 -18.25 2.16 9.40
CA ASP A 249 -17.52 1.89 10.64
C ASP A 249 -16.51 0.74 10.45
N ARG A 250 -15.39 0.81 11.18
CA ARG A 250 -14.33 -0.20 11.21
C ARG A 250 -14.04 -0.55 12.65
N GLN A 251 -14.57 -1.67 13.10
CA GLN A 251 -14.51 -2.10 14.48
C GLN A 251 -13.40 -3.12 14.69
N LEU A 252 -12.49 -2.83 15.63
CA LEU A 252 -11.50 -3.77 16.12
C LEU A 252 -11.89 -4.20 17.53
N ARG A 253 -12.31 -5.46 17.69
CA ARG A 253 -12.56 -6.02 19.03
C ARG A 253 -11.27 -5.97 19.85
N PRO A 254 -11.30 -5.62 21.15
CA PRO A 254 -10.11 -5.73 22.00
C PRO A 254 -9.63 -7.19 22.05
N ALA A 255 -8.34 -7.40 22.22
CA ALA A 255 -7.72 -8.73 22.19
C ALA A 255 -8.20 -9.69 23.30
N ASN A 256 -9.06 -9.23 24.23
CA ASN A 256 -9.59 -10.01 25.34
C ASN A 256 -11.12 -9.91 25.42
N GLY A 257 -11.80 -11.01 25.12
CA GLY A 257 -13.18 -11.24 25.56
C GLY A 257 -13.16 -11.88 26.95
N GLY A 258 -13.42 -11.10 27.99
CA GLY A 258 -13.51 -11.60 29.36
C GLY A 258 -13.51 -10.48 30.39
N GLY A 259 -14.66 -9.84 30.58
CA GLY A 259 -14.84 -8.83 31.62
C GLY A 259 -16.08 -7.99 31.39
N THR A 260 -17.15 -8.34 32.09
CA THR A 260 -18.30 -7.47 32.32
C THR A 260 -17.86 -6.07 32.72
N HIS A 261 -18.16 -5.05 31.91
CA HIS A 261 -18.22 -3.68 32.42
C HIS A 261 -19.47 -3.54 33.28
N GLN A 262 -19.41 -4.12 34.48
CA GLN A 262 -20.19 -3.66 35.61
C GLN A 262 -19.62 -2.28 35.99
N SER A 263 -20.48 -1.26 35.96
CA SER A 263 -20.15 0.10 36.35
C SER A 263 -19.48 0.14 37.73
N ALA A 264 -18.16 0.25 37.77
CA ALA A 264 -17.43 0.66 38.95
C ALA A 264 -17.46 2.18 39.02
N ARG A 265 -18.45 2.70 39.74
CA ARG A 265 -18.53 4.10 40.18
C ARG A 265 -17.31 4.37 41.06
N VAL A 266 -16.35 5.16 40.58
CA VAL A 266 -15.23 5.66 41.39
C VAL A 266 -15.75 6.80 42.28
N PRO A 267 -15.68 6.71 43.63
CA PRO A 267 -16.01 7.82 44.51
C PRO A 267 -14.81 8.77 44.64
N GLY A 268 -15.05 10.06 44.39
CA GLY A 268 -14.19 11.14 44.89
C GLY A 268 -13.35 11.87 43.83
N LEU A 269 -13.96 12.82 43.13
CA LEU A 269 -13.31 14.09 42.79
C LEU A 269 -14.39 15.20 42.68
N PRO A 270 -14.11 16.41 43.16
CA PRO A 270 -15.10 17.48 43.34
C PRO A 270 -15.52 18.14 42.02
N ALA A 271 -16.76 18.64 42.02
CA ALA A 271 -17.40 19.36 40.93
C ALA A 271 -16.59 20.56 40.45
N GLN A 272 -16.36 20.65 39.13
CA GLN A 272 -15.82 21.83 38.48
C GLN A 272 -16.87 22.95 38.45
N ALA A 273 -16.40 24.16 38.73
CA ALA A 273 -17.18 25.38 38.75
C ALA A 273 -17.54 25.87 37.34
N ASP A 274 -18.67 26.58 37.32
CA ASP A 274 -19.42 27.21 36.25
C ASP A 274 -18.59 28.22 35.39
N PRO A 275 -18.82 28.34 34.07
CA PRO A 275 -18.06 29.20 33.17
C PRO A 275 -18.78 30.52 32.93
N THR A 276 -18.31 31.62 33.52
CA THR A 276 -18.70 32.97 33.06
C THR A 276 -17.60 33.98 33.36
N ARG A 277 -16.70 34.19 32.39
CA ARG A 277 -16.13 35.52 32.13
C ARG A 277 -15.51 35.59 30.73
N PRO A 278 -15.93 36.56 29.89
CA PRO A 278 -15.24 36.85 28.63
C PRO A 278 -14.11 37.84 28.90
N ASP A 279 -12.91 37.60 28.34
CA ASP A 279 -11.89 38.62 28.21
C ASP A 279 -11.66 38.96 26.72
N PRO A 280 -11.61 40.26 26.36
CA PRO A 280 -11.48 40.75 24.99
C PRO A 280 -10.00 40.93 24.59
N HIS A 281 -9.79 41.28 23.32
CA HIS A 281 -8.55 41.73 22.66
C HIS A 281 -7.88 40.71 21.73
N ARG A 282 -8.22 40.81 20.44
CA ARG A 282 -7.43 40.36 19.30
C ARG A 282 -7.20 41.59 18.39
N PRO A 283 -5.96 41.96 18.04
CA PRO A 283 -5.74 42.99 17.03
C PRO A 283 -5.81 42.41 15.62
N ASP A 284 -6.40 43.22 14.73
CA ASP A 284 -6.51 43.06 13.28
C ASP A 284 -5.17 42.75 12.61
N ALA A 285 -5.18 41.80 11.69
CA ALA A 285 -4.16 41.67 10.66
C ALA A 285 -4.80 41.89 9.29
N THR A 286 -4.45 43.03 8.72
CA THR A 286 -4.82 43.53 7.40
C THR A 286 -4.44 42.58 6.27
N ARG A 287 -5.45 42.33 5.43
CA ARG A 287 -5.44 41.70 4.12
C ARG A 287 -4.47 42.41 3.18
N SER A 288 -3.53 41.68 2.60
CA SER A 288 -2.72 42.13 1.46
C SER A 288 -2.91 41.16 0.31
N ASP A 289 -3.24 41.74 -0.83
CA ASP A 289 -3.66 41.17 -2.10
C ASP A 289 -2.43 40.80 -2.96
N PRO A 290 -2.29 39.58 -3.49
CA PRO A 290 -1.29 39.28 -4.51
C PRO A 290 -1.91 39.27 -5.92
N THR A 291 -1.51 40.26 -6.72
CA THR A 291 -1.75 40.34 -8.16
C THR A 291 -1.11 39.15 -8.90
N GLN A 292 -1.91 38.35 -9.59
CA GLN A 292 -1.46 37.35 -10.57
C GLN A 292 -1.00 38.03 -11.87
N PRO A 293 0.08 37.55 -12.51
CA PRO A 293 0.27 37.67 -13.94
C PRO A 293 -0.27 36.44 -14.70
N ASP A 294 -0.84 36.75 -15.85
CA ASP A 294 -1.49 35.92 -16.88
C ASP A 294 -0.52 34.99 -17.63
N PRO A 295 -0.85 33.71 -17.90
CA PRO A 295 -0.08 32.87 -18.81
C PRO A 295 -0.64 32.91 -20.23
N SER A 296 0.15 33.45 -21.17
CA SER A 296 -0.11 33.34 -22.61
C SER A 296 0.16 31.93 -23.13
N GLU A 297 -0.84 31.35 -23.81
CA GLU A 297 -0.72 30.17 -24.68
C GLU A 297 0.22 30.41 -25.87
N PRO A 298 0.75 29.32 -26.46
CA PRO A 298 0.76 29.29 -27.92
C PRO A 298 0.13 28.03 -28.54
N ASP A 299 -0.55 28.35 -29.64
CA ASP A 299 -1.27 27.58 -30.65
C ASP A 299 -0.77 26.19 -31.06
N ALA A 300 -1.78 25.38 -31.41
CA ALA A 300 -1.71 24.11 -32.11
C ALA A 300 -1.26 24.25 -33.57
N ALA A 301 -0.52 23.24 -34.06
CA ALA A 301 -0.37 22.98 -35.49
C ALA A 301 -0.67 21.51 -35.81
N HIS A 302 -1.60 21.34 -36.75
CA HIS A 302 -2.09 20.10 -37.34
C HIS A 302 -1.02 19.38 -38.16
N GLY A 303 -1.07 18.03 -38.16
CA GLY A 303 -0.42 17.17 -39.16
C GLY A 303 -1.06 15.79 -39.21
N ALA A 304 -1.84 15.52 -40.25
CA ALA A 304 -2.53 14.26 -40.53
C ALA A 304 -1.58 13.17 -41.08
N PRO A 305 -1.99 11.88 -41.13
CA PRO A 305 -1.09 10.73 -41.24
C PRO A 305 -0.74 10.35 -42.67
N SER A 306 0.42 9.74 -42.86
CA SER A 306 0.83 9.12 -44.13
C SER A 306 0.79 7.60 -44.03
N GLN A 307 0.03 6.99 -44.94
CA GLN A 307 -0.02 5.57 -45.23
C GLN A 307 1.31 5.08 -45.82
N GLY A 308 1.67 3.83 -45.52
CA GLY A 308 2.74 3.10 -46.18
C GLY A 308 2.51 1.59 -46.07
N ASP A 309 1.97 1.01 -47.12
CA ASP A 309 1.95 -0.43 -47.40
C ASP A 309 3.37 -1.02 -47.42
N ALA A 310 3.54 -2.23 -46.88
CA ALA A 310 4.08 -3.35 -47.65
C ALA A 310 4.29 -4.64 -46.81
N ALA A 311 3.83 -5.73 -47.44
CA ALA A 311 4.48 -7.03 -47.54
C ALA A 311 4.30 -8.07 -46.40
N GLN A 312 3.42 -9.00 -46.74
CA GLN A 312 3.38 -10.40 -46.32
C GLN A 312 4.76 -11.08 -46.38
N ALA A 313 5.10 -11.80 -45.32
CA ALA A 313 5.98 -12.97 -45.39
C ALA A 313 5.44 -14.03 -44.44
N GLY A 314 4.92 -15.11 -45.01
CA GLY A 314 4.40 -16.25 -44.27
C GLY A 314 5.51 -17.05 -43.60
N THR A 315 5.26 -17.50 -42.37
CA THR A 315 5.97 -18.63 -41.78
C THR A 315 4.96 -19.63 -41.23
N ARG A 316 5.22 -20.88 -41.60
CA ARG A 316 4.38 -22.05 -41.41
C ARG A 316 4.35 -22.42 -39.92
N GLN A 317 3.15 -22.62 -39.39
CA GLN A 317 2.92 -23.28 -38.11
C GLN A 317 3.35 -24.75 -38.23
N GLY A 318 4.26 -25.18 -37.37
CA GLY A 318 4.53 -26.58 -37.09
C GLY A 318 3.70 -27.02 -35.88
N GLU A 319 2.86 -28.03 -36.07
CA GLU A 319 2.15 -28.77 -35.02
C GLU A 319 3.15 -29.45 -34.06
N PRO A 320 2.93 -29.39 -32.74
CA PRO A 320 3.44 -30.40 -31.82
C PRO A 320 2.39 -31.49 -31.61
N SER A 321 2.76 -32.70 -32.03
CA SER A 321 2.03 -33.95 -31.86
C SER A 321 1.67 -34.22 -30.40
N GLN A 322 0.38 -34.49 -30.16
CA GLN A 322 -0.14 -35.04 -28.91
C GLN A 322 0.30 -36.50 -28.77
N GLY A 323 1.04 -36.79 -27.69
CA GLY A 323 1.35 -38.13 -27.23
C GLY A 323 0.30 -38.61 -26.24
N ASP A 324 -0.24 -39.79 -26.53
CA ASP A 324 -1.27 -40.55 -25.82
C ASP A 324 -0.74 -41.08 -24.46
N PRO A 325 -1.39 -40.81 -23.30
CA PRO A 325 -1.16 -41.59 -22.09
C PRO A 325 -2.25 -42.65 -21.93
N ALA A 326 -1.79 -43.90 -21.96
CA ALA A 326 -2.57 -45.11 -21.75
C ALA A 326 -3.44 -45.07 -20.49
N GLN A 327 -4.69 -45.49 -20.68
CA GLN A 327 -5.65 -45.82 -19.63
C GLN A 327 -5.10 -46.92 -18.72
N THR A 328 -5.09 -46.65 -17.41
CA THR A 328 -5.00 -47.68 -16.37
C THR A 328 -6.26 -47.63 -15.51
N ASP A 329 -6.80 -48.82 -15.31
CA ASP A 329 -8.07 -49.18 -14.68
C ASP A 329 -8.01 -49.03 -13.14
N PRO A 330 -8.94 -48.31 -12.48
CA PRO A 330 -9.05 -48.36 -11.03
C PRO A 330 -10.06 -49.43 -10.62
N GLY A 331 -9.53 -50.55 -10.15
CA GLY A 331 -10.27 -51.58 -9.44
C GLY A 331 -10.94 -51.06 -8.16
N GLN A 332 -12.15 -51.55 -7.94
CA GLN A 332 -13.01 -51.31 -6.78
C GLN A 332 -12.35 -51.69 -5.45
N GLU A 333 -12.32 -50.76 -4.50
CA GLU A 333 -12.15 -51.05 -3.07
C GLU A 333 -13.34 -50.45 -2.27
N ASP A 334 -13.88 -51.31 -1.40
CA ASP A 334 -15.09 -51.23 -0.57
C ASP A 334 -14.93 -50.29 0.64
N PRO A 335 -15.88 -49.36 0.94
CA PRO A 335 -15.85 -48.60 2.19
C PRO A 335 -16.84 -49.19 3.20
N SER A 336 -16.37 -50.13 4.01
CA SER A 336 -17.09 -50.61 5.21
C SER A 336 -16.24 -50.41 6.47
N GLN A 337 -16.55 -49.32 7.19
CA GLN A 337 -16.52 -49.13 8.65
C GLN A 337 -15.24 -49.41 9.46
N GLY A 338 -14.69 -48.35 10.09
CA GLY A 338 -13.79 -48.44 11.24
C GLY A 338 -13.72 -47.09 11.98
N GLY A 339 -14.32 -47.03 13.17
CA GLY A 339 -14.57 -45.80 13.91
C GLY A 339 -13.38 -45.24 14.71
N ALA A 340 -13.48 -43.92 14.93
CA ALA A 340 -13.07 -43.15 16.11
C ALA A 340 -11.67 -43.39 16.71
N ALA A 341 -10.72 -42.55 16.29
CA ALA A 341 -9.71 -41.99 17.18
C ALA A 341 -9.77 -40.46 17.03
N GLY A 342 -10.14 -39.77 18.11
CA GLY A 342 -10.36 -38.34 18.14
C GLY A 342 -9.11 -37.54 17.78
N GLN A 343 -9.22 -36.74 16.73
CA GLN A 343 -8.27 -35.66 16.47
C GLN A 343 -8.47 -34.57 17.54
N PRO A 344 -7.40 -34.12 18.20
CA PRO A 344 -7.49 -33.03 19.15
C PRO A 344 -7.82 -31.74 18.39
N ASN A 345 -8.91 -31.07 18.78
CA ASN A 345 -9.36 -29.73 18.40
C ASN A 345 -8.54 -29.01 17.32
N GLY A 346 -9.05 -29.02 16.08
CA GLY A 346 -8.63 -28.12 15.02
C GLY A 346 -8.90 -26.67 15.41
N ALA A 347 -7.91 -26.00 15.99
CA ALA A 347 -7.79 -24.56 15.83
C ALA A 347 -7.80 -24.29 14.33
N ARG A 348 -8.74 -23.47 13.86
CA ARG A 348 -8.85 -23.07 12.44
C ARG A 348 -7.53 -22.42 12.00
N GLN A 349 -6.58 -23.21 11.52
CA GLN A 349 -5.37 -22.69 10.90
C GLN A 349 -5.83 -22.04 9.60
N SER A 350 -5.87 -20.71 9.62
CA SER A 350 -6.09 -19.93 8.40
C SER A 350 -4.91 -20.18 7.46
N ASP A 351 -5.20 -20.34 6.17
CA ASP A 351 -4.18 -20.57 5.14
C ASP A 351 -3.08 -19.48 5.24
N PRO A 352 -1.79 -19.85 5.40
CA PRO A 352 -0.69 -18.89 5.49
C PRO A 352 -0.64 -17.89 4.34
N GLN A 353 -1.04 -18.27 3.12
CA GLN A 353 -1.10 -17.35 1.99
C GLN A 353 -2.23 -16.33 2.15
N GLN A 354 -3.36 -16.76 2.71
CA GLN A 354 -4.47 -15.86 3.01
C GLN A 354 -4.13 -14.90 4.14
N LEU A 355 -3.48 -15.37 5.21
CA LEU A 355 -2.99 -14.53 6.30
C LEU A 355 -1.98 -13.48 5.80
N TYR A 356 -1.08 -13.86 4.90
CA TYR A 356 -0.15 -12.93 4.26
C TYR A 356 -0.89 -11.81 3.52
N ARG A 357 -1.87 -12.14 2.66
CA ARG A 357 -2.67 -11.14 1.91
C ARG A 357 -3.43 -10.20 2.84
N VAL A 358 -4.02 -10.75 3.89
CA VAL A 358 -4.71 -9.96 4.92
C VAL A 358 -3.72 -9.05 5.64
N GLY A 359 -2.55 -9.56 6.03
CA GLY A 359 -1.48 -8.78 6.65
C GLY A 359 -1.05 -7.60 5.79
N LEU A 360 -0.84 -7.83 4.49
CA LEU A 360 -0.51 -6.78 3.53
C LEU A 360 -1.60 -5.70 3.50
N ARG A 361 -2.87 -6.11 3.49
CA ARG A 361 -4.01 -5.18 3.55
C ARG A 361 -4.02 -4.36 4.83
N MET A 362 -3.59 -4.91 5.96
CA MET A 362 -3.54 -4.18 7.24
C MET A 362 -2.44 -3.11 7.29
N LEU A 363 -1.54 -3.07 6.29
CA LEU A 363 -0.59 -1.96 6.15
C LEU A 363 -1.21 -0.72 5.47
N GLN A 364 -2.39 -0.83 4.86
CA GLN A 364 -3.03 0.28 4.14
C GLN A 364 -3.23 1.54 4.99
N PRO A 365 -3.75 1.50 6.24
CA PRO A 365 -3.88 2.69 7.06
C PRO A 365 -2.54 3.42 7.29
N ILE A 366 -1.44 2.66 7.43
CA ILE A 366 -0.10 3.23 7.62
C ILE A 366 0.39 3.87 6.32
N ALA A 367 0.13 3.23 5.17
CA ALA A 367 0.47 3.79 3.87
C ALA A 367 -0.29 5.10 3.57
N GLU A 368 -1.56 5.17 3.93
CA GLU A 368 -2.39 6.38 3.81
C GLU A 368 -1.92 7.49 4.77
N GLU A 369 -1.63 7.14 6.03
CA GLU A 369 -1.16 8.09 7.04
C GLU A 369 0.19 8.70 6.68
N LEU A 370 1.15 7.88 6.25
CA LEU A 370 2.48 8.34 5.90
C LEU A 370 2.53 8.97 4.50
N GLY A 371 1.65 8.55 3.60
CA GLY A 371 1.69 8.92 2.19
C GLY A 371 2.83 8.21 1.46
N VAL A 372 2.50 7.44 0.43
CA VAL A 372 3.46 6.75 -0.42
C VAL A 372 3.57 7.49 -1.75
N ARG A 373 4.80 7.85 -2.12
CA ARG A 373 5.11 8.49 -3.41
C ARG A 373 6.18 7.69 -4.13
N VAL A 374 5.83 7.12 -5.27
CA VAL A 374 6.77 6.36 -6.12
C VAL A 374 7.43 7.31 -7.12
N ASN A 375 8.69 7.06 -7.46
CA ASN A 375 9.35 7.77 -8.54
C ASN A 375 8.69 7.41 -9.89
N PRO A 376 8.30 8.41 -10.72
CA PRO A 376 7.58 8.17 -11.97
C PRO A 376 8.24 7.17 -12.94
N ARG A 377 9.56 6.95 -12.85
CA ARG A 377 10.24 5.93 -13.67
C ARG A 377 9.76 4.51 -13.39
N TYR A 378 9.24 4.26 -12.19
CA TYR A 378 8.73 2.96 -11.79
C TYR A 378 7.20 2.90 -11.86
N GLY A 379 6.52 4.05 -11.84
CA GLY A 379 5.06 4.13 -11.96
C GLY A 379 4.44 4.85 -10.78
N VAL A 380 3.22 4.45 -10.42
CA VAL A 380 2.40 5.09 -9.38
C VAL A 380 2.04 4.09 -8.28
N TRP A 381 1.77 4.61 -7.09
CA TRP A 381 1.29 3.81 -5.97
C TRP A 381 -0.21 3.57 -6.11
N ASP A 382 -0.60 2.31 -6.22
CA ASP A 382 -1.99 1.87 -6.12
C ASP A 382 -2.32 1.57 -4.66
N ALA A 383 -2.96 2.53 -3.98
CA ALA A 383 -3.38 2.38 -2.60
C ALA A 383 -4.47 1.31 -2.41
N ALA A 384 -5.34 1.11 -3.40
CA ALA A 384 -6.36 0.07 -3.37
C ALA A 384 -5.75 -1.33 -3.54
N GLY A 385 -4.71 -1.46 -4.36
CA GLY A 385 -3.99 -2.72 -4.59
C GLY A 385 -2.82 -2.99 -3.63
N MET A 386 -2.37 -2.00 -2.87
CA MET A 386 -1.12 -2.05 -2.09
C MET A 386 0.10 -2.44 -2.96
N SER A 387 0.17 -1.85 -4.16
CA SER A 387 1.16 -2.22 -5.18
C SER A 387 1.68 -1.02 -5.98
N VAL A 388 2.74 -1.23 -6.76
CA VAL A 388 3.23 -0.24 -7.71
C VAL A 388 2.77 -0.66 -9.11
N VAL A 389 2.05 0.23 -9.80
CA VAL A 389 1.48 -0.01 -11.13
C VAL A 389 2.05 0.97 -12.16
N PRO A 390 2.03 0.66 -13.47
CA PRO A 390 2.68 1.50 -14.49
C PRO A 390 2.13 2.93 -14.59
N SER A 391 0.81 3.10 -14.44
CA SER A 391 0.13 4.38 -14.62
C SER A 391 -1.15 4.45 -13.76
N GLU A 392 -1.75 5.63 -13.69
CA GLU A 392 -3.02 5.84 -12.98
C GLU A 392 -4.18 5.04 -13.61
N GLU A 393 -4.08 4.65 -14.88
CA GLU A 393 -5.08 3.84 -15.59
C GLU A 393 -5.03 2.35 -15.20
N GLU A 394 -3.93 1.92 -14.55
CA GLU A 394 -3.72 0.51 -14.19
C GLU A 394 -3.96 0.23 -12.69
N VAL A 395 -4.43 1.23 -11.93
CA VAL A 395 -4.78 1.05 -10.52
C VAL A 395 -5.96 0.09 -10.39
N THR A 396 -5.97 -0.70 -9.32
CA THR A 396 -7.04 -1.69 -9.06
C THR A 396 -8.25 -1.10 -8.35
N GLY A 397 -8.19 0.19 -8.03
CA GLY A 397 -9.32 0.99 -7.60
C GLY A 397 -8.95 2.32 -6.98
N HIS A 398 -9.97 3.03 -6.50
CA HIS A 398 -9.87 4.37 -5.94
C HIS A 398 -10.40 4.41 -4.51
N LEU A 399 -9.69 5.14 -3.65
CA LEU A 399 -10.07 5.39 -2.26
C LEU A 399 -10.44 6.86 -2.13
N LEU A 400 -11.75 7.13 -2.14
CA LEU A 400 -12.28 8.49 -2.14
C LEU A 400 -12.59 8.91 -0.70
N HIS A 401 -12.04 10.05 -0.29
CA HIS A 401 -12.20 10.55 1.06
C HIS A 401 -13.17 11.74 1.07
N PRO A 402 -14.04 11.87 2.10
CA PRO A 402 -14.78 13.10 2.31
C PRO A 402 -13.79 14.26 2.39
N ARG A 403 -14.01 15.31 1.58
CA ARG A 403 -13.25 16.55 1.73
C ARG A 403 -13.51 17.06 3.14
N THR A 404 -12.56 16.81 4.04
CA THR A 404 -12.52 17.56 5.29
C THR A 404 -12.19 18.99 4.89
N VAL A 405 -13.15 19.89 5.11
CA VAL A 405 -12.84 21.31 5.18
C VAL A 405 -11.77 21.41 6.27
N GLN A 406 -10.52 21.66 5.88
CA GLN A 406 -9.48 22.02 6.84
C GLN A 406 -10.05 23.18 7.67
N PRO A 407 -10.07 23.07 9.02
CA PRO A 407 -10.59 24.14 9.87
C PRO A 407 -9.80 25.44 9.73
#